data_AF-A0A1C5LGM5-F1
#
_entry.id   AF-A0A1C5LGM5-F1
#
_cell.length_a   1.000
_cell.length_b   1.000
_cell.length_c   1.000
_cell.angle_alpha   90.00
_cell.angle_beta   90.00
_cell.angle_gamma   90.00
#
_symmetry.space_group_name_H-M   'P 1'
#
loop_
_entity.id
_entity.type
_entity.pdbx_description
1 polymer ?
#
loop_
_entity_poly.entity_id
_entity_poly.type
_entity_poly.pdbx_seq_one_letter_code
_entity_poly.pdbx_strand_id
1 'polypeptide(L)'
;MANASTMAGMAFANAFLGVCHSMAHKLGAYHHLPHGIANALLIELVMKYNADPAPVKMGTFSQYPYPKAKERYAEFGRFCGVTGKNDDEVFDNFIKAIAELKEKVGIKRTIKEYGVKEEDFLATLDEMVENAFNDQCTGANPRYPLFKEIKEIYLKAYYEG
;
A
#
# COMPACT_ATOMS: atom_id res chain seq x y z
N MET A 1 -14.03 -12.04 -11.81
CA MET A 1 -13.81 -10.99 -10.78
C MET A 1 -14.54 -11.27 -9.48
N ALA A 2 -15.86 -11.55 -9.48
CA ALA A 2 -16.62 -11.79 -8.23
C ALA A 2 -16.01 -12.87 -7.32
N ASN A 3 -15.77 -14.09 -7.83
CA ASN A 3 -15.18 -15.18 -7.04
C ASN A 3 -13.80 -14.80 -6.48
N ALA A 4 -12.93 -14.20 -7.29
CA ALA A 4 -11.59 -13.77 -6.86
C ALA A 4 -11.65 -12.73 -5.73
N SER A 5 -12.58 -11.77 -5.82
CA SER A 5 -12.79 -10.77 -4.76
C SER A 5 -13.25 -11.42 -3.45
N THR A 6 -14.14 -12.40 -3.52
CA THR A 6 -14.59 -13.15 -2.33
C THR A 6 -13.47 -14.02 -1.76
N MET A 7 -12.65 -14.65 -2.60
CA MET A 7 -11.49 -15.43 -2.16
C MET A 7 -10.44 -14.56 -1.46
N ALA A 8 -10.22 -13.33 -1.93
CA ALA A 8 -9.40 -12.36 -1.21
C ALA A 8 -10.00 -12.06 0.19
N GLY A 9 -11.33 -11.97 0.28
CA GLY A 9 -12.07 -11.89 1.55
C GLY A 9 -11.74 -13.03 2.51
N MET A 10 -11.69 -14.27 2.04
CA MET A 10 -11.31 -15.41 2.88
C MET A 10 -9.87 -15.28 3.42
N ALA A 11 -8.96 -14.71 2.62
CA ALA A 11 -7.60 -14.47 3.06
C ALA A 11 -7.53 -13.35 4.12
N PHE A 12 -7.99 -12.14 3.78
CA PHE A 12 -7.85 -10.99 4.69
C PHE A 12 -8.78 -11.06 5.92
N ALA A 13 -9.84 -11.86 5.89
CA ALA A 13 -10.67 -12.11 7.07
C ALA A 13 -9.89 -12.82 8.20
N ASN A 14 -8.80 -13.53 7.85
CA ASN A 14 -7.96 -14.26 8.81
C ASN A 14 -6.57 -13.61 8.98
N ALA A 15 -6.01 -13.09 7.89
CA ALA A 15 -4.67 -12.49 7.88
C ALA A 15 -4.70 -10.96 8.11
N PHE A 16 -5.89 -10.38 8.25
CA PHE A 16 -6.10 -8.94 8.26
C PHE A 16 -5.55 -8.28 6.99
N LEU A 17 -5.13 -7.02 7.10
CA LEU A 17 -4.69 -6.18 5.99
C LEU A 17 -3.33 -5.57 6.34
N GLY A 18 -3.11 -4.31 5.97
CA GLY A 18 -1.89 -3.58 6.30
C GLY A 18 -2.11 -2.08 6.09
N VAL A 19 -1.01 -1.34 6.13
CA VAL A 19 -1.04 0.14 6.17
C VAL A 19 -1.65 0.78 4.91
N CYS A 20 -1.67 0.08 3.77
CA CYS A 20 -2.36 0.57 2.56
C CYS A 20 -3.85 0.84 2.83
N HIS A 21 -4.54 -0.08 3.51
CA HIS A 21 -5.94 0.12 3.88
C HIS A 21 -6.10 1.20 4.94
N SER A 22 -5.25 1.21 5.96
CA SER A 22 -5.25 2.25 6.99
C SER A 22 -5.21 3.64 6.39
N MET A 23 -4.30 3.86 5.44
CA MET A 23 -4.14 5.12 4.73
C MET A 23 -5.29 5.37 3.76
N ALA A 24 -5.76 4.35 3.04
CA ALA A 24 -6.87 4.49 2.10
C ALA A 24 -8.18 4.87 2.79
N HIS A 25 -8.46 4.33 3.98
CA HIS A 25 -9.64 4.70 4.78
C HIS A 25 -9.67 6.19 5.07
N LYS A 26 -8.54 6.78 5.51
CA LYS A 26 -8.51 8.21 5.86
C LYS A 26 -8.52 9.06 4.61
N LEU A 27 -7.75 8.70 3.59
CA LEU A 27 -7.78 9.40 2.30
C LEU A 27 -9.20 9.45 1.71
N GLY A 28 -9.93 8.34 1.74
CA GLY A 28 -11.33 8.28 1.31
C GLY A 28 -12.29 9.08 2.20
N ALA A 29 -12.08 9.07 3.53
CA ALA A 29 -12.93 9.80 4.46
C ALA A 29 -12.79 11.33 4.34
N TYR A 30 -11.56 11.85 4.27
CA TYR A 30 -11.30 13.29 4.22
C TYR A 30 -11.49 13.90 2.82
N HIS A 31 -11.25 13.13 1.75
CA HIS A 31 -11.25 13.65 0.38
C HIS A 31 -12.24 12.95 -0.56
N HIS A 32 -13.12 12.11 -0.01
CA HIS A 32 -14.20 11.43 -0.73
C HIS A 32 -13.74 10.60 -1.94
N LEU A 33 -12.51 10.09 -1.89
CA LEU A 33 -12.00 9.15 -2.88
C LEU A 33 -12.62 7.77 -2.66
N PRO A 34 -13.12 7.11 -3.72
CA PRO A 34 -13.61 5.73 -3.61
C PRO A 34 -12.50 4.81 -3.08
N HIS A 35 -12.86 3.88 -2.20
CA HIS A 35 -11.90 3.00 -1.50
C HIS A 35 -10.91 2.29 -2.43
N GLY A 36 -11.40 1.73 -3.55
CA GLY A 36 -10.55 1.06 -4.53
C GLY A 36 -9.53 1.99 -5.20
N ILE A 37 -9.91 3.25 -5.45
CA ILE A 37 -9.02 4.27 -6.00
C ILE A 37 -7.95 4.65 -4.98
N ALA A 38 -8.35 4.91 -3.74
CA ALA A 38 -7.42 5.26 -2.67
C ALA A 38 -6.36 4.16 -2.45
N ASN A 39 -6.76 2.87 -2.44
CA ASN A 39 -5.81 1.76 -2.38
C ASN A 39 -4.88 1.70 -3.60
N ALA A 40 -5.41 1.90 -4.81
CA ALA A 40 -4.61 1.84 -6.04
C ALA A 40 -3.55 2.95 -6.11
N LEU A 41 -3.84 4.13 -5.55
CA LEU A 41 -2.89 5.24 -5.44
C LEU A 41 -1.77 4.98 -4.43
N LEU A 42 -1.96 4.06 -3.47
CA LEU A 42 -1.03 3.82 -2.37
C LEU A 42 -0.23 2.52 -2.51
N ILE A 43 -0.77 1.51 -3.19
CA ILE A 43 -0.28 0.13 -3.09
C ILE A 43 1.18 -0.04 -3.52
N GLU A 44 1.62 0.61 -4.60
CA GLU A 44 3.00 0.50 -5.07
C GLU A 44 4.00 1.12 -4.07
N LEU A 45 3.66 2.29 -3.53
CA LEU A 45 4.48 2.98 -2.54
C LEU A 45 4.55 2.18 -1.23
N VAL A 46 3.43 1.61 -0.79
CA VAL A 46 3.36 0.76 0.40
C VAL A 46 4.13 -0.55 0.20
N MET A 47 4.05 -1.17 -0.98
CA MET A 47 4.86 -2.36 -1.29
C MET A 47 6.35 -2.05 -1.23
N LYS A 48 6.81 -0.96 -1.84
CA LYS A 48 8.22 -0.50 -1.78
C LYS A 48 8.65 -0.20 -0.33
N TYR A 49 7.79 0.45 0.44
CA TYR A 49 8.00 0.73 1.86
C TYR A 49 8.16 -0.53 2.71
N ASN A 50 7.29 -1.53 2.49
CA ASN A 50 7.32 -2.80 3.22
C ASN A 50 8.48 -3.70 2.79
N ALA A 51 8.97 -3.58 1.55
CA ALA A 51 10.04 -4.41 0.99
C ALA A 51 11.46 -4.10 1.53
N ASP A 52 11.59 -3.15 2.44
CA ASP A 52 12.85 -2.84 3.13
C ASP A 52 13.32 -4.05 3.96
N PRO A 53 14.52 -4.61 3.71
CA PRO A 53 15.02 -5.76 4.46
C PRO A 53 15.43 -5.40 5.89
N ALA A 54 15.60 -4.12 6.22
CA ALA A 54 16.04 -3.64 7.52
C ALA A 54 15.17 -2.45 7.99
N PRO A 55 13.86 -2.65 8.19
CA PRO A 55 12.97 -1.58 8.61
C PRO A 55 13.32 -1.07 10.02
N VAL A 56 13.11 0.22 10.26
CA VAL A 56 13.33 0.85 11.57
C VAL A 56 12.51 0.18 12.68
N LYS A 57 11.27 -0.22 12.36
CA LYS A 57 10.40 -1.02 13.22
C LYS A 57 9.77 -2.15 12.44
N MET A 58 9.80 -3.33 13.03
CA MET A 58 9.25 -4.54 12.46
C MET A 58 7.83 -4.80 12.97
N GLY A 59 7.05 -5.58 12.21
CA GLY A 59 5.75 -6.07 12.64
C GLY A 59 5.82 -6.81 13.99
N THR A 60 4.73 -6.77 14.74
CA THR A 60 4.70 -7.12 16.17
C THR A 60 4.40 -8.60 16.45
N PHE A 61 4.13 -9.39 15.41
CA PHE A 61 3.72 -10.79 15.55
C PHE A 61 4.91 -11.73 15.72
N SER A 62 4.84 -12.59 16.74
CA SER A 62 5.89 -13.60 17.04
C SER A 62 6.18 -14.56 15.87
N GLN A 63 5.19 -14.84 15.03
CA GLN A 63 5.28 -15.69 13.85
C GLN A 63 6.04 -15.03 12.69
N TYR A 64 6.35 -13.73 12.81
CA TYR A 64 7.14 -12.97 11.85
C TYR A 64 8.53 -12.71 12.45
N PRO A 65 9.49 -13.65 12.32
CA PRO A 65 10.78 -13.55 13.02
C PRO A 65 11.79 -12.61 12.34
N TYR A 66 11.67 -12.42 11.01
CA TYR A 66 12.51 -11.49 10.24
C TYR A 66 11.70 -10.80 9.13
N PRO A 67 12.10 -9.61 8.65
CA PRO A 67 11.50 -8.97 7.50
C PRO A 67 11.63 -9.85 6.25
N LYS A 68 10.49 -10.25 5.69
CA LYS A 68 10.39 -11.14 4.50
C LYS A 68 9.45 -10.59 3.43
N ALA A 69 8.95 -9.36 3.57
CA ALA A 69 7.93 -8.82 2.68
C ALA A 69 8.34 -8.84 1.20
N LYS A 70 9.60 -8.49 0.88
CA LYS A 70 10.11 -8.54 -0.50
C LYS A 70 10.07 -9.95 -1.09
N GLU A 71 10.59 -10.94 -0.37
CA GLU A 71 10.56 -12.36 -0.77
C GLU A 71 9.11 -12.81 -1.04
N ARG A 72 8.17 -12.43 -0.16
CA ARG A 72 6.74 -12.76 -0.32
C ARG A 72 6.10 -12.05 -1.52
N TYR A 73 6.46 -10.80 -1.77
CA TYR A 73 6.00 -10.09 -2.96
C TYR A 73 6.59 -10.70 -4.24
N ALA A 74 7.85 -11.13 -4.22
CA ALA A 74 8.48 -11.81 -5.34
C ALA A 74 7.83 -13.18 -5.62
N GLU A 75 7.56 -13.97 -4.56
CA GLU A 75 6.81 -15.23 -4.67
C GLU A 75 5.44 -15.01 -5.34
N PHE A 76 4.69 -14.00 -4.90
CA PHE A 76 3.41 -13.66 -5.50
C PHE A 76 3.54 -13.14 -6.94
N GLY A 77 4.55 -12.33 -7.23
CA GLY A 77 4.87 -11.88 -8.59
C GLY A 77 5.12 -13.06 -9.53
N ARG A 78 5.92 -14.05 -9.12
CA ARG A 78 6.15 -15.29 -9.89
C ARG A 78 4.86 -16.07 -10.10
N PHE A 79 4.00 -16.17 -9.08
CA PHE A 79 2.67 -16.79 -9.20
C PHE A 79 1.79 -16.08 -10.24
N CYS A 80 1.88 -14.75 -10.33
CA CYS A 80 1.21 -13.96 -11.35
C CYS A 80 1.87 -14.01 -12.75
N GLY A 81 2.94 -14.79 -12.93
CA GLY A 81 3.66 -14.93 -14.20
C GLY A 81 4.75 -13.89 -14.45
N VAL A 82 5.10 -13.07 -13.45
CA VAL A 82 6.21 -12.12 -13.54
C VAL A 82 7.54 -12.84 -13.31
N THR A 83 8.51 -12.60 -14.19
CA THR A 83 9.83 -13.24 -14.14
C THR A 83 10.96 -12.23 -13.90
N GLY A 84 12.10 -12.74 -13.43
CA GLY A 84 13.29 -11.96 -13.06
C GLY A 84 14.38 -12.88 -12.52
N LYS A 85 15.65 -12.45 -12.59
CA LYS A 85 16.83 -13.27 -12.24
C LYS A 85 16.93 -13.54 -10.74
N ASN A 86 16.40 -12.64 -9.92
CA ASN A 86 16.38 -12.73 -8.47
C ASN A 86 15.09 -12.08 -7.93
N ASP A 87 14.94 -11.98 -6.61
CA ASP A 87 13.73 -11.42 -6.00
C ASP A 87 13.62 -9.91 -6.16
N ASP A 88 14.74 -9.18 -6.22
CA ASP A 88 14.73 -7.74 -6.49
C ASP A 88 14.15 -7.44 -7.87
N GLU A 89 14.63 -8.15 -8.90
CA GLU A 89 14.15 -7.95 -10.27
C GLU A 89 12.69 -8.39 -10.45
N VAL A 90 12.26 -9.47 -9.79
CA VAL A 90 10.84 -9.86 -9.80
C VAL A 90 9.98 -8.83 -9.10
N PHE A 91 10.40 -8.34 -7.94
CA PHE A 91 9.66 -7.32 -7.21
C PHE A 91 9.48 -6.05 -8.05
N ASP A 92 10.55 -5.55 -8.66
CA ASP A 92 10.50 -4.37 -9.53
C ASP A 92 9.61 -4.59 -10.76
N ASN A 93 9.70 -5.77 -11.40
CA ASN A 93 8.84 -6.11 -12.53
C ASN A 93 7.37 -6.29 -12.10
N PHE A 94 7.12 -6.74 -10.88
CA PHE A 94 5.77 -6.89 -10.35
C PHE A 94 5.13 -5.53 -10.05
N ILE A 95 5.89 -4.58 -9.50
CA ILE A 95 5.46 -3.18 -9.37
C ILE A 95 5.09 -2.60 -10.74
N LYS A 96 5.92 -2.82 -11.78
CA LYS A 96 5.60 -2.37 -13.15
C LYS A 96 4.31 -2.99 -13.68
N ALA A 97 4.11 -4.29 -13.50
CA ALA A 97 2.89 -4.96 -13.93
C ALA A 97 1.63 -4.40 -13.23
N ILE A 98 1.74 -4.02 -11.95
CA ILE A 98 0.66 -3.33 -11.23
C ILE A 98 0.42 -1.93 -11.82
N ALA A 99 1.46 -1.17 -12.12
CA ALA A 99 1.35 0.15 -12.73
C ALA A 99 0.67 0.08 -14.12
N GLU A 100 1.08 -0.87 -14.96
CA GLU A 100 0.46 -1.15 -16.27
C GLU A 100 -1.02 -1.54 -16.13
N LEU A 101 -1.35 -2.37 -15.13
CA LEU A 101 -2.75 -2.74 -14.85
C LEU A 101 -3.57 -1.51 -14.45
N LYS A 102 -3.04 -0.65 -13.58
CA LYS A 102 -3.70 0.59 -13.15
C LYS A 102 -3.98 1.51 -14.33
N GLU A 103 -3.00 1.72 -15.21
CA GLU A 103 -3.18 2.50 -16.43
C GLU A 103 -4.27 1.89 -17.33
N LYS A 104 -4.21 0.58 -17.56
CA LYS A 104 -5.17 -0.14 -18.40
C LYS A 104 -6.61 -0.03 -17.91
N VAL A 105 -6.83 0.03 -16.59
CA VAL A 105 -8.17 0.17 -15.99
C VAL A 105 -8.54 1.62 -15.64
N GLY A 106 -7.73 2.59 -16.08
CA GLY A 106 -8.05 4.02 -15.98
C GLY A 106 -7.82 4.64 -14.62
N ILE A 107 -6.94 4.06 -13.80
CA ILE A 107 -6.50 4.69 -12.54
C ILE A 107 -5.51 5.80 -12.87
N LYS A 108 -5.80 7.01 -12.37
CA LYS A 108 -4.90 8.17 -12.51
C LYS A 108 -3.69 7.99 -11.60
N ARG A 109 -2.58 8.66 -11.90
CA ARG A 109 -1.30 8.35 -11.24
C ARG A 109 -1.22 8.89 -9.82
N THR A 110 -1.82 10.04 -9.56
CA THR A 110 -1.66 10.79 -8.30
C THR A 110 -3.00 11.15 -7.66
N ILE A 111 -2.99 11.42 -6.36
CA ILE A 111 -4.15 11.97 -5.63
C ILE A 111 -4.59 13.30 -6.25
N LYS A 112 -3.63 14.14 -6.64
CA LYS A 112 -3.85 15.44 -7.28
C LYS A 112 -4.70 15.34 -8.55
N GLU A 113 -4.46 14.32 -9.38
CA GLU A 113 -5.19 14.10 -10.63
C GLU A 113 -6.68 13.75 -10.41
N TYR A 114 -7.07 13.35 -9.19
CA TYR A 114 -8.47 13.14 -8.81
C TYR A 114 -9.19 14.39 -8.29
N GLY A 115 -8.54 15.56 -8.32
CA GLY A 115 -9.17 16.84 -8.01
C GLY A 115 -9.11 17.24 -6.53
N VAL A 116 -8.33 16.53 -5.72
CA VAL A 116 -8.01 16.96 -4.36
C VAL A 116 -7.06 18.15 -4.44
N LYS A 117 -7.46 19.30 -3.87
CA LYS A 117 -6.60 20.49 -3.85
C LYS A 117 -5.45 20.31 -2.87
N GLU A 118 -4.32 20.91 -3.20
CA GLU A 118 -3.09 20.79 -2.41
C GLU A 118 -3.24 21.38 -1.02
N GLU A 119 -3.88 22.55 -0.94
CA GLU A 119 -4.18 23.24 0.31
C GLU A 119 -5.04 22.37 1.24
N ASP A 120 -6.12 21.77 0.71
CA ASP A 120 -7.01 20.90 1.47
C ASP A 120 -6.30 19.62 1.92
N PHE A 121 -5.48 19.02 1.05
CA PHE A 121 -4.71 17.82 1.36
C PHE A 121 -3.66 18.07 2.45
N LEU A 122 -2.89 19.15 2.33
CA LEU A 122 -1.86 19.49 3.31
C LEU A 122 -2.48 19.91 4.66
N ALA A 123 -3.66 20.53 4.65
CA ALA A 123 -4.37 20.91 5.86
C ALA A 123 -4.86 19.71 6.69
N THR A 124 -5.21 18.60 6.05
CA THR A 124 -5.70 17.37 6.71
C THR A 124 -4.61 16.31 6.92
N LEU A 125 -3.42 16.48 6.31
CA LEU A 125 -2.37 15.46 6.24
C LEU A 125 -1.92 14.94 7.60
N ASP A 126 -1.67 15.82 8.57
CA ASP A 126 -1.17 15.39 9.88
C ASP A 126 -2.20 14.57 10.66
N GLU A 127 -3.47 14.94 10.58
CA GLU A 127 -4.57 14.20 11.20
C GLU A 127 -4.81 12.86 10.47
N MET A 128 -4.74 12.84 9.14
CA MET A 128 -4.80 11.59 8.36
C MET A 128 -3.68 10.62 8.73
N VAL A 129 -2.46 11.12 8.95
CA VAL A 129 -1.30 10.31 9.35
C VAL A 129 -1.52 9.65 10.70
N GLU A 130 -1.92 10.42 11.72
CA GLU A 130 -2.20 9.89 13.04
C GLU A 130 -3.35 8.88 13.00
N ASN A 131 -4.43 9.22 12.30
CA ASN A 131 -5.59 8.33 12.17
C ASN A 131 -5.25 7.04 11.40
N ALA A 132 -4.39 7.10 10.38
CA ALA A 132 -3.92 5.91 9.67
C ALA A 132 -3.03 5.05 10.57
N PHE A 133 -2.16 5.64 11.38
CA PHE A 133 -1.37 4.89 12.36
C PHE A 133 -2.27 4.17 13.38
N ASN A 134 -3.31 4.85 13.87
CA ASN A 134 -4.28 4.32 14.83
C ASN A 134 -5.34 3.38 14.22
N ASP A 135 -5.34 3.18 12.90
CA ASP A 135 -6.27 2.26 12.25
C ASP A 135 -5.89 0.80 12.57
N GLN A 136 -6.91 -0.04 12.82
CA GLN A 136 -6.74 -1.45 13.18
C GLN A 136 -5.96 -2.24 12.13
N CYS A 137 -6.05 -1.85 10.85
CA CYS A 137 -5.33 -2.53 9.77
C CYS A 137 -3.79 -2.38 9.90
N THR A 138 -3.30 -1.32 10.55
CA THR A 138 -1.86 -1.05 10.69
C THR A 138 -1.17 -2.09 11.56
N GLY A 139 -1.87 -2.65 12.56
CA GLY A 139 -1.30 -3.62 13.49
C GLY A 139 -0.75 -4.88 12.81
N ALA A 140 -1.31 -5.27 11.67
CA ALA A 140 -0.90 -6.44 10.89
C ALA A 140 0.18 -6.15 9.84
N ASN A 141 0.57 -4.89 9.63
CA ASN A 141 1.56 -4.55 8.61
C ASN A 141 2.96 -5.10 8.97
N PRO A 142 3.72 -5.68 8.02
CA PRO A 142 5.01 -6.31 8.30
C PRO A 142 6.10 -5.33 8.78
N ARG A 143 5.90 -4.03 8.49
CA ARG A 143 6.71 -2.92 8.98
C ARG A 143 5.82 -2.03 9.84
N TYR A 144 6.11 -1.89 11.12
CA TYR A 144 5.29 -1.07 12.01
C TYR A 144 5.60 0.41 11.77
N PRO A 145 4.69 1.21 11.23
CA PRO A 145 5.07 2.48 10.64
C PRO A 145 5.32 3.59 11.65
N LEU A 146 6.16 4.55 11.28
CA LEU A 146 6.28 5.84 11.96
C LEU A 146 5.40 6.89 11.28
N PHE A 147 4.96 7.91 12.02
CA PHE A 147 4.16 9.01 11.46
C PHE A 147 4.86 9.67 10.27
N LYS A 148 6.16 9.92 10.39
CA LYS A 148 6.99 10.48 9.32
C LYS A 148 6.93 9.64 8.05
N GLU A 149 7.00 8.32 8.17
CA GLU A 149 7.00 7.41 7.03
C GLU A 149 5.63 7.36 6.33
N ILE A 150 4.54 7.34 7.11
CA ILE A 150 3.17 7.44 6.55
C ILE A 150 3.01 8.78 5.81
N LYS A 151 3.46 9.88 6.42
CA LYS A 151 3.41 11.22 5.82
C LYS A 151 4.18 11.28 4.51
N GLU A 152 5.38 10.69 4.46
CA GLU A 152 6.19 10.59 3.24
C GLU A 152 5.48 9.80 2.14
N ILE A 153 4.81 8.68 2.46
CA ILE A 153 4.04 7.91 1.48
C ILE A 153 2.87 8.72 0.94
N TYR A 154 2.13 9.44 1.79
CA TYR A 154 1.04 10.32 1.36
C TYR A 154 1.51 11.42 0.41
N LEU A 155 2.62 12.09 0.74
CA LEU A 155 3.18 13.13 -0.11
C LEU A 155 3.61 12.57 -1.48
N LYS A 156 4.27 11.40 -1.50
CA LYS A 156 4.62 10.72 -2.76
C LYS A 156 3.38 10.34 -3.58
N ALA A 157 2.34 9.81 -2.94
CA ALA A 157 1.08 9.49 -3.62
C ALA A 157 0.38 10.74 -4.18
N TYR A 158 0.60 11.90 -3.57
CA TYR A 158 0.05 13.17 -4.03
C TYR A 158 0.81 13.78 -5.22
N TYR A 159 2.14 13.73 -5.22
CA TYR A 159 2.96 14.42 -6.22
C TYR A 159 3.58 13.52 -7.31
N GLU A 160 3.97 12.28 -6.97
CA GLU A 160 4.83 11.44 -7.81
C GLU A 160 4.09 10.27 -8.45
N GLY A 161 3.20 9.62 -7.68
CA GLY A 161 2.47 8.41 -8.08
C GLY A 161 3.30 7.15 -7.93
#